data_AF-A0A357N1C1-F1
#
_entry.id   AF-A0A357N1C1-F1
#
_cell.length_a   1.000
_cell.length_b   1.000
_cell.length_c   1.000
_cell.angle_alpha   90.00
_cell.angle_beta   90.00
_cell.angle_gamma   90.00
#
_symmetry.space_group_name_H-M   'P 1'
#
loop_
_entity.id
_entity.type
_entity.pdbx_description
1 polymer ?
#
loop_
_entity_poly.entity_id
_entity_poly.type
_entity_poly.pdbx_seq_one_letter_code
_entity_poly.pdbx_strand_id
1 'polypeptide(L)'
;MLFVCSTALARGYSDAENASIWQARQLAAHYADAKASASCQWTPAEPPTFADDLTPATELLDPALFARVATMVRQDQNAIAASDAVVGSPTAPLARRRLDEVNAQNLAILHRYFQDHDFPATRAIGDNGINALLLLVAHADTDLHFQKKVLEKMKAQVEKGGLPPYLPAILESIRPQVAAVDPAGDPQPSATSLDVGTETPRQCFYRKRPGFIEDHLRSHVSVILQRDQGSDS
;
A
#
# COMPACT_ATOMS: atom_id res chain seq x y z
N MET A 1 -2.85 37.35 -27.93
CA MET A 1 -2.02 36.55 -26.99
C MET A 1 -2.95 35.58 -26.29
N LEU A 2 -3.06 34.36 -26.80
CA LEU A 2 -3.80 33.28 -26.14
C LEU A 2 -2.81 32.60 -25.18
N PHE A 3 -3.03 32.79 -23.88
CA PHE A 3 -2.36 32.01 -22.85
C PHE A 3 -2.89 30.58 -22.92
N VAL A 4 -2.16 29.69 -23.58
CA VAL A 4 -2.32 28.25 -23.39
C VAL A 4 -1.78 27.95 -22.00
N CYS A 5 -2.68 27.81 -21.05
CA CYS A 5 -2.35 27.31 -19.72
C CYS A 5 -1.99 25.83 -19.88
N SER A 6 -0.71 25.54 -20.16
CA SER A 6 -0.16 24.19 -20.06
C SER A 6 -0.17 23.80 -18.58
N THR A 7 -1.27 23.23 -18.13
CA THR A 7 -1.26 22.40 -16.93
C THR A 7 -0.44 21.16 -17.27
N ALA A 8 0.86 21.22 -16.99
CA ALA A 8 1.66 20.01 -16.78
C ALA A 8 1.07 19.31 -15.54
N LEU A 9 -0.05 18.62 -15.75
CA LEU A 9 -0.58 17.68 -14.77
C LEU A 9 0.51 16.62 -14.62
N ALA A 10 1.07 16.53 -13.43
CA ALA A 10 1.92 15.42 -13.01
C ALA A 10 1.17 14.13 -13.33
N ARG A 11 1.60 13.42 -14.38
CA ARG A 11 0.95 12.20 -14.83
C ARG A 11 1.58 11.05 -14.06
N GLY A 12 0.94 10.72 -12.93
CA GLY A 12 1.02 9.38 -12.38
C GLY A 12 0.60 8.34 -13.42
N TYR A 13 0.64 7.07 -13.07
CA TYR A 13 0.25 5.99 -13.98
C TYR A 13 -1.19 6.19 -14.48
N SER A 14 -1.39 6.06 -15.79
CA SER A 14 -2.71 5.94 -16.41
C SER A 14 -3.47 4.71 -15.89
N ASP A 15 -4.78 4.65 -16.13
CA ASP A 15 -5.58 3.48 -15.74
C ASP A 15 -5.08 2.19 -16.42
N ALA A 16 -4.65 2.29 -17.68
CA ALA A 16 -4.10 1.16 -18.45
C ALA A 16 -2.74 0.69 -17.89
N GLU A 17 -1.87 1.62 -17.51
CA GLU A 17 -0.60 1.28 -16.84
C GLU A 17 -0.85 0.63 -15.48
N ASN A 18 -1.76 1.20 -14.68
CA ASN A 18 -2.16 0.60 -13.40
C ASN A 18 -2.70 -0.82 -13.57
N ALA A 19 -3.56 -1.06 -14.58
CA ALA A 19 -4.07 -2.38 -14.87
C ALA A 19 -2.94 -3.36 -15.27
N SER A 20 -1.99 -2.89 -16.08
CA SER A 20 -0.84 -3.70 -16.52
C SER A 20 0.10 -4.06 -15.38
N ILE A 21 0.42 -3.09 -14.52
CA ILE A 21 1.26 -3.31 -13.33
C ILE A 21 0.56 -4.28 -12.36
N TRP A 22 -0.74 -4.10 -12.14
CA TRP A 22 -1.52 -5.02 -11.31
C TRP A 22 -1.50 -6.45 -11.87
N GLN A 23 -1.70 -6.63 -13.17
CA GLN A 23 -1.61 -7.95 -13.80
C GLN A 23 -0.21 -8.56 -13.64
N ALA A 24 0.85 -7.77 -13.79
CA ALA A 24 2.22 -8.22 -13.55
C ALA A 24 2.44 -8.65 -12.09
N ARG A 25 1.85 -7.95 -11.12
CA ARG A 25 1.87 -8.33 -9.69
C ARG A 25 1.14 -9.65 -9.44
N GLN A 26 -0.05 -9.86 -10.02
CA GLN A 26 -0.75 -11.15 -9.91
C GLN A 26 0.10 -12.31 -10.44
N LEU A 27 0.71 -12.14 -11.61
CA LEU A 27 1.58 -13.15 -12.22
C LEU A 27 2.83 -13.41 -11.36
N ALA A 28 3.45 -12.36 -10.81
CA ALA A 28 4.58 -12.48 -9.90
C ALA A 28 4.22 -13.23 -8.61
N ALA A 29 3.04 -12.98 -8.02
CA ALA A 29 2.57 -13.72 -6.86
C ALA A 29 2.38 -15.20 -7.16
N HIS A 30 1.68 -15.55 -8.25
CA HIS A 30 1.50 -16.95 -8.65
C HIS A 30 2.83 -17.66 -8.90
N TYR A 31 3.77 -16.99 -9.57
CA TYR A 31 5.13 -17.51 -9.78
C TYR A 31 5.86 -17.74 -8.44
N ALA A 32 5.82 -16.75 -7.55
CA ALA A 32 6.48 -16.81 -6.26
C ALA A 32 5.90 -17.90 -5.35
N ASP A 33 4.57 -18.07 -5.34
CA ASP A 33 3.89 -19.13 -4.60
C ASP A 33 4.36 -20.51 -5.08
N ALA A 34 4.31 -20.77 -6.39
CA ALA A 34 4.76 -22.04 -6.95
C ALA A 34 6.23 -22.33 -6.61
N LYS A 35 7.10 -21.32 -6.74
CA LYS A 35 8.54 -21.47 -6.50
C LYS A 35 8.89 -21.62 -5.02
N ALA A 36 8.24 -20.87 -4.13
CA ALA A 36 8.39 -21.00 -2.69
C ALA A 36 7.86 -22.34 -2.19
N SER A 37 6.69 -22.76 -2.67
CA SER A 37 6.12 -24.08 -2.36
C SER A 37 7.06 -25.22 -2.73
N ALA A 38 7.59 -25.21 -3.95
CA ALA A 38 8.56 -26.21 -4.40
C ALA A 38 9.85 -26.19 -3.56
N SER A 39 10.35 -25.00 -3.23
CA SER A 39 11.62 -24.83 -2.50
C SER A 39 11.54 -25.16 -1.02
N CYS A 40 10.36 -25.01 -0.41
CA CYS A 40 10.16 -25.14 1.03
C CYS A 40 9.29 -26.34 1.41
N GLN A 41 8.77 -27.09 0.43
CA GLN A 41 7.92 -28.27 0.64
C GLN A 41 6.67 -27.96 1.48
N TRP A 42 6.10 -26.77 1.30
CA TRP A 42 4.88 -26.35 1.98
C TRP A 42 4.10 -25.37 1.12
N THR A 43 2.78 -25.53 1.07
CA THR A 43 1.87 -24.64 0.33
C THR A 43 0.80 -24.15 1.29
N PRO A 44 0.44 -22.86 1.27
CA PRO A 44 -0.68 -22.37 2.07
C PRO A 44 -1.99 -23.01 1.59
N ALA A 45 -2.94 -23.21 2.50
CA ALA A 45 -4.24 -23.77 2.16
C ALA A 45 -5.03 -22.84 1.20
N GLU A 46 -4.83 -21.54 1.35
CA GLU A 46 -5.39 -20.49 0.51
C GLU A 46 -4.25 -19.69 -0.13
N PRO A 47 -4.40 -19.22 -1.38
CA PRO A 47 -3.41 -18.37 -2.00
C PRO A 47 -3.26 -17.06 -1.21
N PRO A 48 -2.03 -16.57 -0.97
CA PRO A 48 -1.84 -15.27 -0.33
C PRO A 48 -2.33 -14.16 -1.26
N THR A 49 -3.35 -13.42 -0.85
CA THR A 49 -3.88 -12.26 -1.58
C THR A 49 -3.02 -11.02 -1.32
N PHE A 50 -3.06 -10.07 -2.26
CA PHE A 50 -2.47 -8.76 -2.01
C PHE A 50 -3.36 -7.93 -1.09
N ALA A 51 -2.75 -6.99 -0.37
CA ALA A 51 -3.46 -6.06 0.51
C ALA A 51 -4.49 -5.20 -0.25
N ASP A 52 -4.34 -5.03 -1.57
CA ASP A 52 -5.22 -4.26 -2.46
C ASP A 52 -6.11 -5.13 -3.39
N ASP A 53 -6.14 -6.45 -3.20
CA ASP A 53 -7.11 -7.34 -3.86
C ASP A 53 -8.46 -7.30 -3.13
N LEU A 54 -9.07 -6.11 -3.13
CA LEU A 54 -10.26 -5.85 -2.36
C LEU A 54 -11.52 -6.25 -3.12
N THR A 55 -12.33 -7.08 -2.49
CA THR A 55 -13.73 -7.29 -2.87
C THR A 55 -14.65 -6.57 -1.90
N PRO A 56 -15.71 -5.89 -2.40
CA PRO A 56 -16.69 -5.27 -1.51
C PRO A 56 -17.42 -6.36 -0.74
N ALA A 57 -17.62 -6.15 0.56
CA ALA A 57 -18.56 -6.97 1.30
C ALA A 57 -19.98 -6.76 0.74
N THR A 58 -20.85 -7.74 0.95
CA THR A 58 -22.28 -7.54 0.69
C THR A 58 -22.84 -6.50 1.67
N GLU A 59 -23.77 -5.66 1.21
CA GLU A 59 -24.53 -4.72 2.05
C GLU A 59 -23.72 -3.59 2.72
N LEU A 60 -22.65 -3.12 2.07
CA LEU A 60 -21.96 -1.90 2.50
C LEU A 60 -22.91 -0.70 2.52
N LEU A 61 -22.87 0.11 3.59
CA LEU A 61 -23.64 1.36 3.66
C LEU A 61 -23.07 2.44 2.73
N ASP A 62 -21.79 2.39 2.42
CA ASP A 62 -21.12 3.32 1.51
C ASP A 62 -20.23 2.58 0.48
N PRO A 63 -20.84 1.94 -0.52
CA PRO A 63 -20.10 1.25 -1.57
C PRO A 63 -19.26 2.21 -2.43
N ALA A 64 -19.63 3.50 -2.49
CA ALA A 64 -18.91 4.50 -3.27
C ALA A 64 -17.59 4.89 -2.60
N LEU A 65 -17.58 5.08 -1.27
CA LEU A 65 -16.36 5.29 -0.51
C LEU A 65 -15.45 4.07 -0.59
N PHE A 66 -16.01 2.85 -0.47
CA PHE A 66 -15.23 1.63 -0.66
C PHE A 66 -14.55 1.60 -2.03
N ALA A 67 -15.29 1.84 -3.12
CA ALA A 67 -14.72 1.83 -4.47
C ALA A 67 -13.61 2.88 -4.66
N ARG A 68 -13.76 4.06 -4.04
CA ARG A 68 -12.73 5.09 -4.04
C ARG A 68 -11.47 4.64 -3.30
N VAL A 69 -11.61 4.12 -2.08
CA VAL A 69 -10.49 3.61 -1.27
C VAL A 69 -9.79 2.46 -1.99
N ALA A 70 -10.54 1.53 -2.57
CA ALA A 70 -10.02 0.41 -3.35
C ALA A 70 -9.19 0.87 -4.56
N THR A 71 -9.64 1.93 -5.24
CA THR A 71 -8.89 2.52 -6.36
C THR A 71 -7.59 3.15 -5.88
N MET A 72 -7.65 3.96 -4.81
CA MET A 72 -6.49 4.65 -4.26
C MET A 72 -5.42 3.68 -3.77
N VAL A 73 -5.80 2.63 -3.02
CA VAL A 73 -4.83 1.65 -2.50
C VAL A 73 -4.22 0.81 -3.62
N ARG A 74 -4.98 0.52 -4.68
CA ARG A 74 -4.43 -0.19 -5.85
C ARG A 74 -3.36 0.65 -6.56
N GLN A 75 -3.63 1.94 -6.77
CA GLN A 75 -2.68 2.87 -7.38
C GLN A 75 -1.41 3.02 -6.53
N ASP A 76 -1.58 3.15 -5.21
CA ASP A 76 -0.49 3.21 -4.23
C ASP A 76 0.39 1.95 -4.29
N GLN A 77 -0.20 0.77 -4.15
CA GLN A 77 0.54 -0.50 -4.16
C GLN A 77 1.20 -0.79 -5.51
N ASN A 78 0.58 -0.39 -6.62
CA ASN A 78 1.19 -0.47 -7.95
C ASN A 78 2.41 0.45 -8.07
N ALA A 79 2.33 1.68 -7.56
CA ALA A 79 3.44 2.62 -7.62
C ALA A 79 4.63 2.15 -6.76
N ILE A 80 4.37 1.57 -5.59
CA ILE A 80 5.39 0.93 -4.74
C ILE A 80 6.04 -0.23 -5.49
N ALA A 81 5.25 -1.18 -6.01
CA ALA A 81 5.77 -2.33 -6.74
C ALA A 81 6.62 -1.93 -7.95
N ALA A 82 6.19 -0.90 -8.70
CA ALA A 82 6.94 -0.38 -9.83
C ALA A 82 8.25 0.29 -9.40
N SER A 83 8.25 1.07 -8.31
CA SER A 83 9.45 1.69 -7.75
C SER A 83 10.47 0.63 -7.29
N ASP A 84 10.01 -0.39 -6.56
CA ASP A 84 10.86 -1.45 -6.03
C ASP A 84 11.47 -2.33 -7.14
N ALA A 85 10.70 -2.59 -8.19
CA ALA A 85 11.14 -3.41 -9.33
C ALA A 85 12.35 -2.82 -10.07
N VAL A 86 12.55 -1.50 -10.02
CA VAL A 86 13.59 -0.80 -10.80
C VAL A 86 14.70 -0.21 -9.94
N VAL A 87 14.77 -0.53 -8.64
CA VAL A 87 15.84 -0.07 -7.74
C VAL A 87 17.21 -0.35 -8.34
N GLY A 88 18.08 0.67 -8.33
CA GLY A 88 19.44 0.59 -8.88
C GLY A 88 19.53 0.70 -10.40
N SER A 89 18.41 0.86 -11.12
CA SER A 89 18.41 1.09 -12.57
C SER A 89 18.35 2.58 -12.93
N PRO A 90 18.65 2.96 -14.20
CA PRO A 90 18.50 4.33 -14.67
C PRO A 90 17.08 4.90 -14.59
N THR A 91 16.04 4.05 -14.55
CA THR A 91 14.64 4.47 -14.46
C THR A 91 14.14 4.65 -13.02
N ALA A 92 14.95 4.29 -12.01
CA ALA A 92 14.58 4.42 -10.60
C ALA A 92 14.11 5.84 -10.20
N PRO A 93 14.78 6.94 -10.63
CA PRO A 93 14.32 8.28 -10.29
C PRO A 93 12.94 8.61 -10.86
N LEU A 94 12.59 8.07 -12.04
CA LEU A 94 11.28 8.27 -12.65
C LEU A 94 10.19 7.52 -11.89
N ALA A 95 10.42 6.23 -11.58
CA ALA A 95 9.46 5.43 -10.83
C ALA A 95 9.24 5.99 -9.42
N ARG A 96 10.30 6.50 -8.78
CA ARG A 96 10.19 7.18 -7.48
C ARG A 96 9.35 8.44 -7.57
N ARG A 97 9.54 9.30 -8.59
CA ARG A 97 8.70 10.47 -8.80
C ARG A 97 7.23 10.10 -8.98
N ARG A 98 6.91 9.05 -9.77
CA ARG A 98 5.53 8.56 -9.93
C ARG A 98 4.93 8.10 -8.60
N LEU A 99 5.70 7.43 -7.76
CA LEU A 99 5.27 7.06 -6.40
C LEU A 99 4.99 8.30 -5.54
N ASP A 100 5.90 9.27 -5.52
CA ASP A 100 5.71 10.51 -4.75
C ASP A 100 4.46 11.27 -5.23
N GLU A 101 4.18 11.28 -6.54
CA GLU A 101 2.97 11.87 -7.13
C GLU A 101 1.68 11.15 -6.70
N VAL A 102 1.66 9.81 -6.74
CA VAL A 102 0.51 9.02 -6.28
C VAL A 102 0.25 9.27 -4.79
N ASN A 103 1.30 9.30 -3.97
CA ASN A 103 1.19 9.59 -2.54
C ASN A 103 0.62 11.00 -2.29
N ALA A 104 1.10 12.01 -3.04
CA ALA A 104 0.60 13.38 -2.94
C ALA A 104 -0.87 13.50 -3.37
N GLN A 105 -1.27 12.80 -4.44
CA GLN A 105 -2.67 12.75 -4.89
C GLN A 105 -3.57 12.08 -3.85
N ASN A 106 -3.15 10.95 -3.32
CA ASN A 106 -3.89 10.23 -2.28
C ASN A 106 -4.04 11.09 -1.03
N LEU A 107 -2.97 11.71 -0.55
CA LEU A 107 -3.00 12.62 0.60
C LEU A 107 -3.97 13.79 0.37
N ALA A 108 -3.97 14.40 -0.82
CA ALA A 108 -4.89 15.50 -1.14
C ALA A 108 -6.37 15.03 -1.13
N ILE A 109 -6.66 13.82 -1.60
CA ILE A 109 -8.01 13.23 -1.54
C ILE A 109 -8.41 12.96 -0.08
N LEU A 110 -7.51 12.36 0.70
CA LEU A 110 -7.77 12.04 2.11
C LEU A 110 -7.99 13.31 2.95
N HIS A 111 -7.22 14.38 2.73
CA HIS A 111 -7.45 15.66 3.40
C HIS A 111 -8.86 16.17 3.17
N ARG A 112 -9.32 16.22 1.91
CA ARG A 112 -10.69 16.66 1.59
C ARG A 112 -11.74 15.76 2.24
N TYR A 113 -11.53 14.45 2.24
CA TYR A 113 -12.45 13.52 2.90
C TYR A 113 -12.53 13.80 4.41
N PHE A 114 -11.40 13.84 5.12
CA PHE A 114 -11.36 13.97 6.58
C PHE A 114 -11.63 15.39 7.11
N GLN A 115 -11.68 16.39 6.23
CA GLN A 115 -12.20 17.73 6.57
C GLN A 115 -13.67 17.66 6.97
N ASP A 116 -14.47 16.91 6.22
CA ASP A 116 -15.93 16.89 6.39
C ASP A 116 -16.44 15.61 7.06
N HIS A 117 -15.59 14.59 7.22
CA HIS A 117 -16.00 13.27 7.69
C HIS A 117 -15.18 12.77 8.90
N ASP A 118 -15.84 11.93 9.71
CA ASP A 118 -15.18 11.06 10.68
C ASP A 118 -14.52 9.86 9.99
N PHE A 119 -13.74 9.08 10.76
CA PHE A 119 -13.28 7.79 10.25
C PHE A 119 -14.48 6.85 10.05
N PRO A 120 -14.63 6.22 8.87
CA PRO A 120 -15.80 5.39 8.58
C PRO A 120 -15.88 4.19 9.53
N ALA A 121 -17.09 3.75 9.87
CA ALA A 121 -17.28 2.49 10.59
C ALA A 121 -17.01 1.28 9.68
N THR A 122 -16.68 0.12 10.26
CA THR A 122 -16.59 -1.15 9.52
C THR A 122 -17.84 -1.43 8.69
N ARG A 123 -19.06 -1.17 9.20
CA ARG A 123 -20.30 -1.36 8.42
C ARG A 123 -20.41 -0.48 7.16
N ALA A 124 -19.65 0.63 7.09
CA ALA A 124 -19.73 1.54 5.96
C ALA A 124 -18.98 1.00 4.75
N ILE A 125 -17.75 0.53 4.94
CA ILE A 125 -16.86 0.11 3.85
C ILE A 125 -16.25 -1.30 4.01
N GLY A 126 -16.67 -2.04 5.03
CA GLY A 126 -16.18 -3.39 5.35
C GLY A 126 -14.75 -3.40 5.89
N ASP A 127 -14.33 -4.53 6.45
CA ASP A 127 -12.98 -4.67 7.03
C ASP A 127 -11.88 -4.44 6.00
N ASN A 128 -12.07 -4.93 4.77
CA ASN A 128 -11.18 -4.70 3.64
C ASN A 128 -11.00 -3.21 3.33
N GLY A 129 -12.10 -2.43 3.30
CA GLY A 129 -12.05 -1.00 3.06
C GLY A 129 -11.37 -0.25 4.21
N ILE A 130 -11.60 -0.66 5.45
CA ILE A 130 -10.97 -0.07 6.64
C ILE A 130 -9.45 -0.30 6.64
N ASN A 131 -9.00 -1.53 6.36
CA ASN A 131 -7.58 -1.86 6.30
C ASN A 131 -6.87 -1.11 5.16
N ALA A 132 -7.54 -0.97 4.00
CA ALA A 132 -7.00 -0.20 2.88
C ALA A 132 -6.92 1.31 3.19
N LEU A 133 -7.93 1.87 3.86
CA LEU A 133 -7.90 3.27 4.29
C LEU A 133 -6.80 3.51 5.34
N LEU A 134 -6.63 2.58 6.28
CA LEU A 134 -5.53 2.61 7.25
C LEU A 134 -4.16 2.63 6.55
N LEU A 135 -3.97 1.78 5.53
CA LEU A 135 -2.72 1.72 4.76
C LEU A 135 -2.44 3.05 4.04
N LEU A 136 -3.45 3.63 3.40
CA LEU A 136 -3.33 4.94 2.74
C LEU A 136 -2.97 6.06 3.73
N VAL A 137 -3.53 6.03 4.94
CA VAL A 137 -3.18 6.97 6.02
C VAL A 137 -1.74 6.75 6.48
N ALA A 138 -1.32 5.49 6.63
CA ALA A 138 0.06 5.16 6.98
C ALA A 138 1.05 5.67 5.93
N HIS A 139 0.71 5.64 4.64
CA HIS A 139 1.55 6.13 3.55
C HIS A 139 1.56 7.65 3.37
N ALA A 140 0.80 8.41 4.18
CA ALA A 140 0.84 9.87 4.22
C ALA A 140 2.12 10.43 4.91
N ASP A 141 3.29 9.91 4.55
CA ASP A 141 4.56 10.11 5.28
C ASP A 141 5.01 11.57 5.33
N THR A 142 4.56 12.40 4.39
CA THR A 142 4.89 13.82 4.32
C THR A 142 4.04 14.71 5.24
N ASP A 143 3.01 14.15 5.91
CA ASP A 143 2.09 14.91 6.75
C ASP A 143 1.76 14.16 8.05
N LEU A 144 2.71 14.19 8.98
CA LEU A 144 2.55 13.60 10.31
C LEU A 144 1.35 14.19 11.09
N HIS A 145 1.05 15.47 10.90
CA HIS A 145 -0.06 16.12 11.58
C HIS A 145 -1.42 15.60 11.08
N PHE A 146 -1.54 15.37 9.77
CA PHE A 146 -2.69 14.65 9.21
C PHE A 146 -2.83 13.25 9.82
N GLN A 147 -1.75 12.47 9.88
CA GLN A 147 -1.79 11.13 10.47
C GLN A 147 -2.27 11.15 11.93
N LYS A 148 -1.76 12.09 12.74
CA LYS A 148 -2.21 12.28 14.13
C LYS A 148 -3.70 12.66 14.21
N LYS A 149 -4.18 13.55 13.36
CA LYS A 149 -5.62 13.89 13.29
C LYS A 149 -6.50 12.70 12.94
N VAL A 150 -6.08 11.88 11.99
CA VAL A 150 -6.83 10.69 11.60
C VAL A 150 -6.82 9.64 12.72
N LEU A 151 -5.69 9.48 13.43
CA LEU A 151 -5.61 8.60 14.60
C LEU A 151 -6.66 8.97 15.66
N GLU A 152 -6.82 10.25 15.98
CA GLU A 152 -7.84 10.69 16.94
C GLU A 152 -9.27 10.40 16.44
N LYS A 153 -9.53 10.54 15.13
CA LYS A 153 -10.81 10.13 14.53
C LYS A 153 -11.03 8.62 14.61
N MET A 154 -9.98 7.80 14.45
CA MET A 154 -10.07 6.35 14.62
C MET A 154 -10.39 5.98 16.07
N LYS A 155 -9.73 6.60 17.05
CA LYS A 155 -10.00 6.38 18.49
C LYS A 155 -11.45 6.74 18.83
N ALA A 156 -11.95 7.89 18.37
CA ALA A 156 -13.35 8.28 18.56
C ALA A 156 -14.33 7.27 17.92
N GLN A 157 -13.98 6.66 16.79
CA GLN A 157 -14.81 5.65 16.14
C GLN A 157 -14.79 4.29 16.86
N VAL A 158 -13.67 3.94 17.52
CA VAL A 158 -13.59 2.80 18.44
C VAL A 158 -14.52 3.01 19.64
N GLU A 159 -14.51 4.20 20.25
CA GLU A 159 -15.40 4.53 21.37
C GLU A 159 -16.89 4.40 21.02
N LYS A 160 -17.25 4.74 19.77
CA LYS A 160 -18.60 4.57 19.21
C LYS A 160 -18.94 3.11 18.85
N GLY A 161 -18.00 2.16 19.01
CA GLY A 161 -18.15 0.77 18.59
C GLY A 161 -18.16 0.56 17.08
N GLY A 162 -17.74 1.57 16.30
CA GLY A 162 -17.71 1.53 14.84
C GLY A 162 -16.46 0.87 14.27
N LEU A 163 -15.41 0.68 15.08
CA LEU A 163 -14.15 0.05 14.71
C LEU A 163 -13.64 -0.91 15.81
N PRO A 164 -12.90 -1.96 15.43
CA PRO A 164 -12.14 -2.76 16.38
C PRO A 164 -11.07 -1.94 17.15
N PRO A 165 -10.86 -2.19 18.45
CA PRO A 165 -9.90 -1.44 19.27
C PRO A 165 -8.44 -1.54 18.82
N TYR A 166 -8.07 -2.56 18.06
CA TYR A 166 -6.69 -2.76 17.62
C TYR A 166 -6.27 -1.83 16.47
N LEU A 167 -7.20 -1.24 15.72
CA LEU A 167 -6.87 -0.49 14.51
C LEU A 167 -6.01 0.76 14.78
N PRO A 168 -6.33 1.63 15.77
CA PRO A 168 -5.44 2.72 16.15
C PRO A 168 -4.03 2.24 16.51
N ALA A 169 -3.91 1.13 17.25
CA ALA A 169 -2.64 0.56 17.67
C ALA A 169 -1.80 0.04 16.47
N ILE A 170 -2.45 -0.42 15.39
CA ILE A 170 -1.74 -0.77 14.16
C ILE A 170 -1.08 0.48 13.56
N LEU A 171 -1.81 1.61 13.45
CA LEU A 171 -1.24 2.86 12.93
C LEU A 171 -0.05 3.33 13.77
N GLU A 172 -0.19 3.29 15.09
CA GLU A 172 0.87 3.65 16.04
C GLU A 172 2.09 2.74 15.89
N SER A 173 1.89 1.44 15.66
CA SER A 173 2.97 0.46 15.46
C SER A 173 3.73 0.67 14.15
N ILE A 174 3.01 0.88 13.04
CA ILE A 174 3.63 1.10 11.71
C ILE A 174 4.17 2.52 11.53
N ARG A 175 3.70 3.48 12.35
CA ARG A 175 4.16 4.87 12.39
C ARG A 175 4.40 5.32 13.85
N PRO A 176 5.52 4.91 14.48
CA PRO A 176 5.83 5.26 15.87
C PRO A 176 5.86 6.77 16.14
N GLN A 177 6.19 7.59 15.14
CA GLN A 177 6.19 9.05 15.23
C GLN A 177 4.79 9.66 15.44
N VAL A 178 3.74 8.93 15.07
CA VAL A 178 2.34 9.30 15.32
C VAL A 178 2.02 9.12 16.81
N ALA A 179 2.52 8.04 17.42
CA ALA A 179 2.36 7.74 18.84
C ALA A 179 3.24 8.60 19.75
N ALA A 180 4.41 9.03 19.24
CA ALA A 180 5.35 9.84 20.01
C ALA A 180 4.75 11.20 20.39
N VAL A 181 4.61 11.39 21.71
CA VAL A 181 4.67 12.70 22.36
C VAL A 181 6.14 13.16 22.26
N ASP A 182 6.41 14.47 22.16
CA ASP A 182 7.76 15.06 22.00
C ASP A 182 8.87 14.35 22.82
N PRO A 183 10.12 14.30 22.30
CA PRO A 183 11.08 13.25 22.59
C PRO A 183 11.69 13.37 23.98
N ALA A 184 11.05 12.78 24.98
CA ALA A 184 11.74 12.22 26.14
C ALA A 184 11.82 10.71 25.89
N GLY A 185 13.02 10.26 25.54
CA GLY A 185 13.28 8.96 24.94
C GLY A 185 12.82 7.79 25.80
N ASP A 186 12.33 6.77 25.09
CA ASP A 186 12.45 5.39 25.53
C ASP A 186 13.27 4.61 24.50
N PRO A 187 14.16 3.70 24.93
CA PRO A 187 14.96 2.90 24.03
C PRO A 187 14.03 2.01 23.19
N GLN A 188 14.20 2.11 21.88
CA GLN A 188 13.66 1.17 20.91
C GLN A 188 14.00 -0.26 21.39
N PRO A 189 13.01 -1.17 21.55
CA PRO A 189 13.31 -2.54 21.92
C PRO A 189 14.25 -3.10 20.86
N SER A 190 15.45 -3.47 21.30
CA SER A 190 16.41 -4.19 20.49
C SER A 190 15.71 -5.43 19.95
N ALA A 191 15.86 -5.69 18.66
CA ALA A 191 15.37 -6.90 18.03
C ALA A 191 15.93 -8.10 18.81
N THR A 192 15.10 -8.69 19.67
CA THR A 192 15.44 -9.92 20.36
C THR A 192 15.66 -10.95 19.26
N SER A 193 16.91 -11.37 19.08
CA SER A 193 17.25 -12.47 18.20
C SER A 193 16.49 -13.69 18.69
N LEU A 194 15.40 -14.02 18.01
CA LEU A 194 14.69 -15.29 18.22
C LEU A 194 15.69 -16.40 17.92
N ASP A 195 15.89 -17.23 18.94
CA ASP A 195 16.73 -18.41 18.91
C ASP A 195 16.35 -19.27 17.70
N VAL A 196 17.35 -19.56 16.85
CA VAL A 196 17.14 -20.21 15.54
C VAL A 196 16.96 -21.70 15.78
N GLY A 197 15.74 -22.09 16.17
CA GLY A 197 15.23 -23.42 15.89
C GLY A 197 15.30 -23.71 14.38
N THR A 198 15.30 -24.98 14.00
CA THR A 198 15.21 -25.36 12.59
C THR A 198 14.00 -24.69 11.94
N GLU A 199 14.25 -23.85 10.92
CA GLU A 199 13.21 -23.15 10.16
C GLU A 199 12.17 -24.15 9.66
N THR A 200 10.90 -23.92 10.01
CA THR A 200 9.81 -24.76 9.51
C THR A 200 9.58 -24.53 8.01
N PRO A 201 9.04 -25.53 7.27
CA PRO A 201 8.61 -25.36 5.87
C PRO A 201 7.77 -24.10 5.62
N ARG A 202 6.86 -23.78 6.56
CA ARG A 202 6.03 -22.57 6.52
C ARG A 202 6.85 -21.28 6.66
N GLN A 203 7.79 -21.22 7.61
CA GLN A 203 8.68 -20.07 7.79
C GLN A 203 9.58 -19.87 6.56
N CYS A 204 10.14 -20.94 6.01
CA CYS A 204 10.89 -20.91 4.75
C CYS A 204 10.05 -20.30 3.63
N PHE A 205 8.79 -20.71 3.47
CA PHE A 205 7.90 -20.20 2.43
C PHE A 205 7.74 -18.67 2.53
N TYR A 206 7.31 -18.17 3.69
CA TYR A 206 7.06 -16.73 3.88
C TYR A 206 8.34 -15.88 3.81
N ARG A 207 9.50 -16.45 4.17
CA ARG A 207 10.78 -15.77 4.02
C ARG A 207 11.26 -15.70 2.56
N LYS A 208 11.10 -16.77 1.78
CA LYS A 208 11.59 -16.82 0.38
C LYS A 208 10.66 -16.13 -0.61
N ARG A 209 9.34 -16.18 -0.37
CA ARG A 209 8.32 -15.70 -1.31
C ARG A 209 8.54 -14.25 -1.76
N PRO A 210 8.82 -13.25 -0.89
CA PRO A 210 9.01 -11.86 -1.32
C PRO A 210 10.14 -11.71 -2.35
N GLY A 211 11.27 -12.39 -2.16
CA GLY A 211 12.38 -12.35 -3.12
C GLY A 211 12.00 -12.88 -4.50
N PHE A 212 11.16 -13.91 -4.58
CA PHE A 212 10.66 -14.40 -5.88
C PHE A 212 9.68 -13.45 -6.56
N ILE A 213 8.90 -12.67 -5.79
CA ILE A 213 8.05 -11.61 -6.34
C ILE A 213 8.93 -10.51 -6.93
N GLU A 214 9.90 -10.02 -6.16
CA GLU A 214 10.82 -8.96 -6.59
C GLU A 214 11.59 -9.33 -7.87
N ASP A 215 12.16 -10.54 -7.92
CA ASP A 215 12.87 -11.06 -9.09
C ASP A 215 11.98 -11.10 -10.34
N HIS A 216 10.72 -11.54 -10.17
CA HIS A 216 9.77 -11.62 -11.27
C HIS A 216 9.34 -10.23 -11.74
N LEU A 217 9.04 -9.32 -10.82
CA LEU A 217 8.66 -7.95 -11.16
C LEU A 217 9.81 -7.21 -11.86
N ARG A 218 11.05 -7.36 -11.38
CA ARG A 218 12.23 -6.75 -12.01
C ARG A 218 12.39 -7.17 -13.48
N SER A 219 12.08 -8.43 -13.80
CA SER A 219 12.20 -8.95 -15.16
C SER A 219 11.04 -8.57 -16.09
N HIS A 220 9.85 -8.24 -15.55
CA HIS A 220 8.64 -8.05 -16.36
C HIS A 220 8.02 -6.64 -16.29
N VAL A 221 8.12 -5.93 -15.17
CA VAL A 221 7.60 -4.55 -15.01
C VAL A 221 8.55 -3.54 -15.65
N SER A 222 9.86 -3.80 -15.66
CA SER A 222 10.84 -2.94 -16.33
C SER A 222 10.50 -2.70 -17.81
N VAL A 223 9.87 -3.68 -18.48
CA VAL A 223 9.43 -3.58 -19.87
C VAL A 223 8.24 -2.63 -20.03
N ILE A 224 7.33 -2.59 -19.05
CA ILE A 224 6.18 -1.68 -19.04
C ILE A 224 6.68 -0.23 -18.90
N LEU A 225 7.68 0.00 -18.03
CA LEU A 225 8.24 1.32 -17.75
C LEU A 225 9.16 1.86 -18.86
N GLN A 226 9.72 0.99 -19.72
CA GLN A 226 10.62 1.40 -20.81
C GLN A 226 9.90 1.82 -22.09
N ARG A 227 8.68 1.32 -22.35
CA ARG A 227 7.91 1.67 -23.56
C ARG A 227 7.56 3.15 -23.66
N ASP A 228 7.48 3.83 -22.52
CA ASP A 228 7.08 5.23 -22.42
C ASP A 228 8.21 6.21 -22.82
N GLN A 229 9.47 5.75 -22.89
CA GLN A 229 10.58 6.59 -23.37
C GLN A 229 10.68 6.66 -24.90
N GLY A 230 9.93 5.82 -25.63
CA GLY A 230 10.02 5.70 -27.08
C GLY A 230 8.91 6.40 -27.88
N SER A 231 7.91 6.99 -27.21
CA SER A 231 6.72 7.58 -27.86
C SER A 231 6.76 9.11 -28.01
N ASP A 232 7.80 9.78 -27.50
CA ASP A 232 8.00 11.23 -27.61
C ASP A 232 9.10 11.63 -28.63
N SER A 233 9.32 10.81 -29.67
CA SER A 233 10.25 11.11 -30.78
C SER A 233 9.52 11.47 -32.07
#